data_AF-A0A2Z3UZR2-F1
#
_entry.id   AF-A0A2Z3UZR2-F1
#
_cell.length_a   1.000
_cell.length_b   1.000
_cell.length_c   1.000
_cell.angle_alpha   90.00
_cell.angle_beta   90.00
_cell.angle_gamma   90.00
#
_symmetry.space_group_name_H-M   'P 1'
#
loop_
_entity.id
_entity.type
_entity.pdbx_description
1 polymer ?
#
loop_
_entity_poly.entity_id
_entity_poly.type
_entity_poly.pdbx_seq_one_letter_code
_entity_poly.pdbx_strand_id
1 'polypeptide(L)'
;MADVYQDGQRFGDLLAQSSRLLSELEDPRDPAEHTFQGSGQAANGQVSAVAGPDGRIRELIINPRVMRMASEDLAREILTAVNAALDDLRASIPGLEAATMDPKALAGSLDGMQDDVMRRLDEFASEIELTVRRLEER
;
A
#
# COMPACT_ATOMS: atom_id res chain seq x y z
N MET A 1 34.92 35.42 -15.55
CA MET A 1 35.34 34.61 -14.38
C MET A 1 34.39 34.73 -13.18
N ALA A 2 33.26 35.45 -13.29
CA ALA A 2 32.22 35.55 -12.24
C ALA A 2 31.03 34.59 -12.44
N ASP A 3 30.87 34.06 -13.65
CA ASP A 3 29.71 33.25 -14.10
C ASP A 3 29.73 31.81 -13.56
N VAL A 4 30.91 31.17 -13.57
CA VAL A 4 31.12 29.80 -13.05
C VAL A 4 30.88 29.71 -11.53
N TYR A 5 31.00 30.83 -10.81
CA TYR A 5 30.73 30.89 -9.38
C TYR A 5 29.22 30.99 -9.06
N GLN A 6 28.40 31.48 -10.00
CA GLN A 6 26.95 31.59 -9.83
C GLN A 6 26.25 30.23 -10.02
N ASP A 7 26.73 29.40 -10.95
CA ASP A 7 26.17 28.06 -11.17
C ASP A 7 26.42 27.10 -10.00
N GLY A 8 27.59 27.19 -9.37
CA GLY A 8 27.90 26.38 -8.18
C GLY A 8 27.03 26.72 -6.96
N GLN A 9 26.70 28.00 -6.78
CA GLN A 9 25.80 28.46 -5.72
C GLN A 9 24.35 28.01 -5.97
N ARG A 10 23.88 28.13 -7.21
CA ARG A 10 22.54 27.71 -7.61
C ARG A 10 22.31 26.20 -7.44
N PHE A 11 23.33 25.38 -7.73
CA PHE A 11 23.26 23.94 -7.49
C PHE A 11 23.25 23.59 -6.00
N GLY A 12 24.01 24.32 -5.18
CA GLY A 12 23.98 24.20 -3.72
C GLY A 12 22.61 24.55 -3.13
N ASP A 13 21.98 25.61 -3.63
CA ASP A 13 20.65 26.04 -3.20
C ASP A 13 19.56 25.03 -3.56
N LEU A 14 19.67 24.39 -4.74
CA LEU A 14 18.75 23.34 -5.17
C LEU A 14 18.90 22.06 -4.34
N LEU A 15 20.12 21.64 -4.03
CA LEU A 15 20.38 20.49 -3.15
C LEU A 15 19.90 20.75 -1.72
N ALA A 16 20.08 21.96 -1.22
CA ALA A 16 19.58 22.36 0.10
C ALA A 16 18.04 22.45 0.15
N GLN A 17 17.38 22.73 -0.98
CA GLN A 17 15.92 22.66 -1.09
C GLN A 17 15.41 21.22 -1.17
N SER A 18 16.05 20.36 -1.98
CA SER A 18 15.66 18.95 -2.06
C SER A 18 15.88 18.21 -0.74
N SER A 19 16.98 18.51 -0.03
CA SER A 19 17.24 17.95 1.30
C SER A 19 16.19 18.38 2.32
N ARG A 20 15.71 19.63 2.28
CA ARG A 20 14.65 20.12 3.17
C ARG A 20 13.32 19.43 2.89
N LEU A 21 12.96 19.28 1.62
CA LEU A 21 11.74 18.57 1.21
C LEU A 21 11.77 17.08 1.59
N LEU A 22 12.93 16.42 1.50
CA LEU A 22 13.07 15.05 2.00
C LEU A 22 13.01 14.97 3.53
N SER A 23 13.64 15.90 4.25
CA SER A 23 13.57 15.94 5.72
C SER A 23 12.19 16.33 6.25
N GLU A 24 11.38 17.05 5.49
CA GLU A 24 9.96 17.29 5.81
C GLU A 24 9.09 16.04 5.63
N LEU A 25 9.51 15.10 4.78
CA LEU A 25 8.89 13.77 4.67
C LEU A 25 9.41 12.80 5.75
N GLU A 26 10.62 13.00 6.25
CA GLU A 26 11.24 12.26 7.35
C GLU A 26 11.10 13.02 8.70
N ASP A 27 9.89 13.38 9.15
CA ASP A 27 9.68 13.76 10.57
C ASP A 27 9.36 12.51 11.41
N PRO A 28 10.34 11.92 12.13
CA PRO A 28 10.13 10.73 12.96
C PRO A 28 9.39 11.02 14.29
N ARG A 29 8.84 12.23 14.48
CA ARG A 29 8.21 12.65 15.75
C ARG A 29 6.69 12.72 15.70
N ASP A 30 6.07 12.21 14.64
CA ASP A 30 4.66 11.84 14.71
C ASP A 30 4.54 10.33 14.91
N PRO A 31 4.30 9.82 16.13
CA PRO A 31 3.99 8.40 16.34
C PRO A 31 2.63 8.00 15.71
N ALA A 32 1.94 8.93 15.05
CA ALA A 32 0.92 8.64 14.05
C ALA A 32 1.51 8.55 12.62
N GLU A 33 2.72 8.01 12.46
CA GLU A 33 3.00 7.19 11.29
C GLU A 33 1.79 6.29 11.09
N HIS A 34 1.17 6.39 9.92
CA HIS A 34 0.02 5.62 9.50
C HIS A 34 0.44 4.15 9.34
N THR A 35 0.87 3.55 10.44
CA THR A 35 1.23 2.16 10.55
C THR A 35 -0.11 1.47 10.49
N PHE A 36 -0.44 0.91 9.32
CA PHE A 36 -1.63 0.10 9.14
C PHE A 36 -1.66 -0.95 10.25
N GLN A 37 -2.55 -0.73 11.21
CA GLN A 37 -2.77 -1.60 12.35
C GLN A 37 -4.26 -1.86 12.40
N GLY A 38 -4.62 -3.10 12.68
CA GLY A 38 -6.00 -3.48 12.91
C GLY A 38 -6.22 -3.81 14.38
N SER A 39 -7.36 -3.40 14.90
CA SER A 39 -7.77 -3.59 16.28
C SER A 39 -9.03 -4.45 16.36
N GLY A 40 -9.07 -5.34 17.35
CA GLY A 40 -10.21 -6.24 17.54
C GLY A 40 -10.48 -6.46 19.00
N GLN A 41 -11.77 -6.55 19.35
CA GLN A 41 -12.22 -6.73 20.73
C GLN A 41 -13.35 -7.77 20.80
N ALA A 42 -13.40 -8.49 21.92
CA ALA A 42 -14.43 -9.45 22.24
C ALA A 42 -14.76 -9.43 23.74
N ALA A 43 -15.79 -10.16 24.16
CA ALA A 43 -16.27 -10.18 25.54
C ALA A 43 -16.42 -8.77 26.16
N ASN A 44 -17.02 -7.81 25.43
CA ASN A 44 -17.17 -6.41 25.84
C ASN A 44 -15.83 -5.72 26.19
N GLY A 45 -14.79 -5.95 25.38
CA GLY A 45 -13.46 -5.36 25.56
C GLY A 45 -12.60 -6.06 26.62
N GLN A 46 -13.05 -7.21 27.14
CA GLN A 46 -12.27 -8.01 28.07
C GLN A 46 -11.21 -8.86 27.38
N VAL A 47 -11.33 -9.05 26.06
CA VAL A 47 -10.28 -9.59 25.21
C VAL A 47 -10.04 -8.59 24.09
N SER A 48 -8.79 -8.20 23.86
CA SER A 48 -8.41 -7.33 22.75
C SER A 48 -7.16 -7.82 22.05
N ALA A 49 -7.09 -7.61 20.74
CA ALA A 49 -5.96 -7.95 19.91
C ALA A 49 -5.59 -6.78 18.99
N VAL A 50 -4.30 -6.65 18.69
CA VAL A 50 -3.78 -5.69 17.71
C VAL A 50 -2.96 -6.45 16.67
N ALA A 51 -3.31 -6.28 15.39
CA ALA A 51 -2.60 -6.82 14.25
C ALA A 51 -1.72 -5.73 13.62
N GLY A 52 -0.44 -6.05 13.42
CA GLY A 52 0.50 -5.18 12.70
C GLY A 52 0.40 -5.32 11.17
N PRO A 53 1.04 -4.43 10.42
CA PRO A 53 0.95 -4.38 8.95
C PRO A 53 1.48 -5.64 8.26
N ASP A 54 2.30 -6.44 8.95
CA ASP A 54 2.80 -7.75 8.50
C ASP A 54 1.80 -8.90 8.71
N GLY A 55 0.58 -8.60 9.16
CA GLY A 55 -0.46 -9.59 9.47
C GLY A 55 -0.19 -10.39 10.75
N ARG A 56 0.81 -9.99 11.55
CA ARG A 56 1.14 -10.63 12.83
C ARG A 56 0.46 -9.91 13.99
N ILE A 57 0.01 -10.68 14.97
CA ILE A 57 -0.52 -10.12 16.22
C ILE A 57 0.64 -9.54 17.04
N ARG A 58 0.53 -8.24 17.34
CA ARG A 58 1.50 -7.46 18.14
C ARG A 58 1.13 -7.48 19.61
N GLU A 59 -0.16 -7.54 19.91
CA GLU A 59 -0.67 -7.48 21.26
C GLU A 59 -1.92 -8.36 21.40
N LEU A 60 -2.02 -9.05 22.53
CA LEU A 60 -3.20 -9.77 22.97
C LEU A 60 -3.38 -9.53 24.47
N ILE A 61 -4.41 -8.77 24.84
CA ILE A 61 -4.75 -8.51 26.23
C ILE A 61 -5.98 -9.35 26.59
N ILE A 62 -5.87 -10.07 27.70
CA ILE A 62 -6.97 -10.86 28.26
C ILE A 62 -7.20 -10.42 29.70
N ASN A 63 -8.41 -9.98 30.00
CA ASN A 63 -8.79 -9.59 31.34
C ASN A 63 -8.80 -10.81 32.28
N PRO A 64 -8.23 -10.75 33.49
CA PRO A 64 -8.25 -11.87 34.43
C PRO A 64 -9.66 -12.37 34.80
N ARG A 65 -10.72 -11.59 34.56
CA ARG A 65 -12.11 -12.01 34.77
C ARG A 65 -12.55 -13.07 33.77
N VAL A 66 -12.21 -12.93 32.49
CA VAL A 66 -12.59 -13.91 31.45
C VAL A 66 -11.77 -15.19 31.52
N MET A 67 -10.62 -15.17 32.18
CA MET A 67 -9.83 -16.38 32.49
C MET A 67 -10.57 -17.39 33.39
N ARG A 68 -11.67 -16.97 34.05
CA ARG A 68 -12.52 -17.85 34.86
C ARG A 68 -13.66 -18.51 34.07
N MET A 69 -13.81 -18.15 32.78
CA MET A 69 -14.80 -18.77 31.90
C MET A 69 -14.38 -20.21 31.56
N ALA A 70 -15.30 -20.98 30.98
CA ALA A 70 -14.95 -22.25 30.39
C ALA A 70 -13.88 -22.03 29.30
N SER A 71 -12.92 -22.94 29.21
CA SER A 71 -11.78 -22.82 28.28
C SER A 71 -12.23 -22.70 26.82
N GLU A 72 -13.30 -23.39 26.44
CA GLU A 72 -13.91 -23.31 25.11
C GLU A 72 -14.50 -21.92 24.82
N ASP A 73 -15.14 -21.30 25.81
CA ASP A 73 -15.72 -19.97 25.66
C ASP A 73 -14.62 -18.92 25.54
N LEU A 74 -13.59 -18.99 26.39
CA LEU A 74 -12.43 -18.10 26.29
C LEU A 74 -11.72 -18.23 24.94
N ALA A 75 -11.54 -19.46 24.44
CA ALA A 75 -10.94 -19.69 23.13
C ALA A 75 -11.77 -19.04 22.00
N ARG A 76 -13.10 -19.10 22.10
CA ARG A 76 -14.00 -18.44 21.14
C ARG A 76 -13.87 -16.93 21.17
N GLU A 77 -13.83 -16.33 22.35
CA GLU A 77 -13.66 -14.88 22.50
C GLU A 77 -12.29 -14.40 21.98
N ILE A 78 -11.23 -15.18 22.22
CA ILE A 78 -9.90 -14.89 21.65
C ILE A 78 -9.95 -14.94 20.12
N LEU A 79 -10.55 -15.97 19.54
CA LEU A 79 -10.74 -16.09 18.09
C LEU A 79 -11.49 -14.88 17.52
N THR A 80 -12.57 -14.46 18.17
CA THR A 80 -13.36 -13.30 17.77
C THR A 80 -12.51 -12.03 17.76
N ALA A 81 -11.77 -11.75 18.84
CA ALA A 81 -10.93 -10.55 18.93
C ALA A 81 -9.80 -10.55 17.89
N VAL A 82 -9.15 -11.70 17.68
CA VAL A 82 -8.04 -11.83 16.71
C VAL A 82 -8.54 -11.65 15.28
N ASN A 83 -9.64 -12.29 14.91
CA ASN A 83 -10.19 -12.14 13.56
C ASN A 83 -10.67 -10.72 13.31
N ALA A 84 -11.32 -10.09 14.28
CA ALA A 84 -11.71 -8.68 14.18
C ALA A 84 -10.50 -7.77 13.94
N ALA A 85 -9.37 -8.00 14.64
CA ALA A 85 -8.15 -7.23 14.41
C ALA A 85 -7.56 -7.43 13.02
N LEU A 86 -7.60 -8.65 12.48
CA LEU A 86 -7.13 -8.92 11.12
C LEU A 86 -8.05 -8.33 10.04
N ASP A 87 -9.36 -8.34 10.29
CA ASP A 87 -10.34 -7.76 9.37
C ASP A 87 -10.27 -6.22 9.38
N ASP A 88 -10.09 -5.60 10.54
CA ASP A 88 -9.85 -4.16 10.66
C ASP A 88 -8.56 -3.74 9.95
N LEU A 89 -7.49 -4.54 10.05
CA LEU A 89 -6.25 -4.31 9.31
C LEU A 89 -6.47 -4.36 7.80
N ARG A 90 -7.23 -5.36 7.31
CA ARG A 90 -7.55 -5.49 5.88
C ARG A 90 -8.36 -4.31 5.37
N ALA A 91 -9.36 -3.87 6.14
CA ALA A 91 -10.19 -2.72 5.82
C ALA A 91 -9.39 -1.41 5.81
N SER A 92 -8.35 -1.33 6.64
CA SER A 92 -7.48 -0.16 6.74
C SER A 92 -6.50 -0.02 5.56
N ILE A 93 -6.28 -1.06 4.75
CA ILE A 93 -5.36 -1.03 3.59
C ILE A 93 -6.14 -0.60 2.33
N PRO A 94 -5.93 0.62 1.79
CA PRO A 94 -6.63 1.08 0.59
C PRO A 94 -6.33 0.18 -0.61
N GLY A 95 -7.38 -0.30 -1.29
CA GLY A 95 -7.25 -1.18 -2.46
C GLY A 95 -7.16 -2.67 -2.16
N LEU A 96 -7.08 -3.10 -0.89
CA LEU A 96 -7.10 -4.52 -0.55
C LEU A 96 -8.51 -5.14 -0.65
N GLU A 97 -9.58 -4.34 -0.54
CA GLU A 97 -10.94 -4.79 -0.88
C GLU A 97 -11.01 -5.26 -2.34
N ALA A 98 -10.28 -4.61 -3.25
CA ALA A 98 -10.12 -5.07 -4.63
C ALA A 98 -9.25 -6.32 -4.74
N ALA A 99 -8.34 -6.61 -3.80
CA ALA A 99 -7.50 -7.81 -3.81
C ALA A 99 -8.24 -9.09 -3.37
N THR A 100 -9.49 -9.00 -2.92
CA THR A 100 -10.40 -10.18 -2.89
C THR A 100 -10.87 -10.60 -4.29
N MET A 101 -10.41 -9.90 -5.34
CA MET A 101 -10.58 -10.30 -6.74
C MET A 101 -10.22 -11.77 -6.93
N ASP A 102 -11.21 -12.52 -7.42
CA ASP A 102 -11.07 -13.88 -7.89
C ASP A 102 -9.79 -13.99 -8.76
N PRO A 103 -8.84 -14.87 -8.43
CA PRO A 103 -7.64 -15.10 -9.24
C PRO A 103 -7.94 -15.35 -10.72
N LYS A 104 -9.11 -15.91 -11.04
CA LYS A 104 -9.58 -16.06 -12.44
C LYS A 104 -9.99 -14.73 -13.07
N ALA A 105 -10.60 -13.82 -12.32
CA ALA A 105 -10.93 -12.49 -12.81
C ALA A 105 -9.66 -11.69 -13.10
N LEU A 106 -8.64 -11.79 -12.24
CA LEU A 106 -7.34 -11.17 -12.46
C LEU A 106 -6.61 -11.75 -13.68
N ALA A 107 -6.64 -13.08 -13.86
CA ALA A 107 -6.10 -13.73 -15.05
C ALA A 107 -6.80 -13.25 -16.34
N GLY A 108 -8.13 -13.11 -16.32
CA GLY A 108 -8.90 -12.58 -17.45
C GLY A 108 -8.59 -11.11 -17.77
N SER A 109 -8.39 -10.27 -16.76
CA SER A 109 -7.97 -8.87 -16.97
C SER A 109 -6.56 -8.77 -17.57
N LEU A 110 -5.63 -9.65 -17.19
CA LEU A 110 -4.28 -9.70 -17.77
C LEU A 110 -4.27 -10.17 -19.23
N ASP A 111 -5.18 -11.08 -19.59
CA ASP A 111 -5.35 -11.56 -20.96
C ASP A 111 -5.87 -10.42 -21.87
N GLY A 112 -6.92 -9.71 -21.42
CA GLY A 112 -7.45 -8.56 -22.15
C GLY A 112 -6.46 -7.39 -22.29
N MET A 113 -5.60 -7.16 -21.30
CA MET A 113 -4.54 -6.16 -21.39
C MET A 113 -3.47 -6.53 -22.45
N GLN A 114 -3.13 -7.81 -22.59
CA GLN A 114 -2.17 -8.26 -23.61
C GLN A 114 -2.74 -8.06 -25.03
N ASP A 115 -4.00 -8.40 -25.23
CA ASP A 115 -4.69 -8.17 -26.51
C ASP A 115 -4.73 -6.68 -26.89
N ASP A 116 -5.02 -5.82 -25.92
CA ASP A 116 -5.04 -4.37 -26.14
C ASP A 116 -3.64 -3.78 -26.42
N VAL A 117 -2.59 -4.31 -25.78
CA VAL A 117 -1.20 -3.91 -26.09
C VAL A 117 -0.82 -4.35 -27.51
N MET A 118 -1.16 -5.58 -27.91
CA MET A 118 -0.86 -6.04 -29.27
C MET A 118 -1.59 -5.21 -30.33
N ARG A 119 -2.87 -4.88 -30.10
CA ARG A 119 -3.64 -4.01 -31.00
C ARG A 119 -3.02 -2.62 -31.12
N ARG A 120 -2.60 -2.02 -30.00
CA ARG A 120 -1.95 -0.71 -29.99
C ARG A 120 -0.58 -0.71 -30.68
N LEU A 121 0.18 -1.80 -30.55
CA LEU A 121 1.46 -1.94 -31.25
C LEU A 121 1.28 -2.06 -32.77
N ASP A 122 0.23 -2.75 -33.22
CA ASP A 122 -0.11 -2.89 -34.64
C ASP A 122 -0.57 -1.54 -35.25
N GLU A 123 -1.37 -0.78 -34.51
CA GLU A 123 -1.76 0.60 -34.85
C GLU A 123 -0.53 1.51 -34.96
N PHE A 124 0.37 1.44 -33.97
CA PHE A 124 1.59 2.24 -33.94
C PHE A 124 2.57 1.89 -35.07
N ALA A 125 2.72 0.59 -35.38
CA ALA A 125 3.55 0.13 -36.49
C ALA A 125 3.02 0.65 -37.84
N SER A 126 1.71 0.62 -38.03
CA SER A 126 1.04 1.14 -39.23
C SER A 126 1.22 2.66 -39.37
N GLU A 127 1.20 3.40 -38.26
CA GLU A 127 1.39 4.85 -38.25
C GLU A 127 2.84 5.26 -38.57
N ILE A 128 3.83 4.49 -38.09
CA ILE A 128 5.24 4.65 -38.48
C ILE A 128 5.41 4.42 -39.98
N GLU A 129 4.81 3.38 -40.54
CA GLU A 129 4.93 3.06 -41.97
C GLU A 129 4.36 4.19 -42.86
N LEU A 130 3.23 4.78 -42.45
CA LEU A 130 2.63 5.93 -43.12
C LEU A 130 3.52 7.19 -43.02
N THR A 131 4.19 7.38 -41.89
CA THR A 131 5.11 8.51 -41.68
C THR A 131 6.37 8.37 -42.53
N VAL A 132 6.93 7.16 -42.65
CA VAL A 132 8.10 6.87 -43.49
C VAL A 132 7.77 7.08 -44.97
N ARG A 133 6.64 6.57 -45.48
CA ARG A 133 6.22 6.82 -46.88
C ARG A 133 6.07 8.31 -47.18
N ARG A 134 5.51 9.09 -46.25
CA ARG A 134 5.34 10.54 -46.41
C ARG A 134 6.68 11.30 -46.45
N LEU A 135 7.75 10.71 -45.92
CA LEU A 135 9.12 11.26 -45.96
C LEU A 135 9.85 10.92 -47.27
N GLU A 136 9.52 9.80 -47.91
CA GLU A 136 10.11 9.36 -49.18
C GLU A 136 9.45 10.01 -50.42
N GLU A 137 8.23 10.53 -50.28
CA GLU A 137 7.49 11.22 -51.35
C GLU A 137 7.78 12.75 -51.46
N ARG A 138 8.80 13.27 -50.77
CA ARG A 138 9.27 14.67 -50.88
C ARG A 138 10.65 14.80 -51.49
#